data_AF-A0A518GFJ5-F1
#
_entry.id   AF-A0A518GFJ5-F1
#
_cell.length_a   1.000
_cell.length_b   1.000
_cell.length_c   1.000
_cell.angle_alpha   90.00
_cell.angle_beta   90.00
_cell.angle_gamma   90.00
#
_symmetry.space_group_name_H-M   'P 1'
#
loop_
_entity.id
_entity.type
_entity.pdbx_description
1 polymer ?
#
loop_
_entity_poly.entity_id
_entity_poly.type
_entity_poly.pdbx_seq_one_letter_code
_entity_poly.pdbx_strand_id
1 'polypeptide(L)'
;MSSVVDEGKSKKPVPSREVRGGTGLRTQRVDMVASLLMAGLVVLGMLVFLLLLVWLTQTFTWSPGELIIEEERIAGRGDHAEGFERDIEPPGAEEVEELVEPTLQESLEAVTEAATSVAASLDAVDSDSASDSSGSGRGDSRPPGPLGEGDDIVPRFERWDLKFLAKGKAPYAQQLDFYQIELASIGGGVKTVDYASRFTGSPQSRSGSSADENKTGRLYFMWRQENPLKDFDRQLLETAGVRTQGRQILKFIPKSLEGALEQAEKRYFLDKGKTTIKQVAKTIFESRPAAGGGYEFVVIEQRYRTPKE
;
A
#
# COMPACT_ATOMS: atom_id res chain seq x y z
N MET A 1 -67.19 19.17 74.15
CA MET A 1 -65.75 19.14 73.75
C MET A 1 -64.94 18.70 74.97
N SER A 2 -63.68 18.26 74.79
CA SER A 2 -63.07 17.20 75.63
C SER A 2 -61.77 17.59 76.37
N SER A 3 -61.39 16.84 77.42
CA SER A 3 -60.00 16.47 77.84
C SER A 3 -60.04 15.56 79.10
N VAL A 4 -59.40 14.36 79.18
CA VAL A 4 -57.94 13.98 79.25
C VAL A 4 -57.40 14.18 80.70
N VAL A 5 -57.06 13.19 81.57
CA VAL A 5 -56.22 11.94 81.60
C VAL A 5 -54.93 12.16 82.43
N ASP A 6 -54.49 11.20 83.29
CA ASP A 6 -53.05 10.94 83.59
C ASP A 6 -52.67 9.58 84.30
N GLU A 7 -51.35 9.34 84.48
CA GLU A 7 -50.47 8.24 85.02
C GLU A 7 -50.81 7.52 86.37
N GLY A 8 -50.11 6.48 86.90
CA GLY A 8 -48.87 5.67 86.60
C GLY A 8 -48.54 4.67 87.76
N LYS A 9 -47.40 3.95 87.97
CA LYS A 9 -46.19 3.47 87.22
C LYS A 9 -45.31 2.49 88.12
N SER A 10 -44.30 1.77 87.55
CA SER A 10 -43.15 1.02 88.19
C SER A 10 -43.40 -0.43 88.77
N LYS A 11 -42.81 -1.58 88.32
CA LYS A 11 -41.42 -2.10 88.02
C LYS A 11 -40.68 -2.65 89.28
N LYS A 12 -39.84 -3.72 89.33
CA LYS A 12 -39.29 -4.81 88.44
C LYS A 12 -38.75 -6.00 89.34
N PRO A 13 -38.51 -7.27 88.90
CA PRO A 13 -37.25 -7.70 88.23
C PRO A 13 -37.43 -8.81 87.15
N VAL A 14 -36.33 -9.34 86.55
CA VAL A 14 -36.33 -10.29 85.39
C VAL A 14 -35.06 -11.17 85.33
N PRO A 15 -35.14 -12.44 84.89
CA PRO A 15 -34.02 -13.11 84.18
C PRO A 15 -34.42 -13.79 82.84
N SER A 16 -33.42 -13.99 81.97
CA SER A 16 -33.28 -14.95 80.85
C SER A 16 -34.42 -15.15 79.81
N ARG A 17 -34.11 -14.87 78.53
CA ARG A 17 -34.88 -15.29 77.35
C ARG A 17 -34.02 -16.24 76.50
N GLU A 18 -34.52 -17.43 76.20
CA GLU A 18 -33.86 -18.36 75.28
C GLU A 18 -33.81 -17.84 73.84
N VAL A 19 -32.70 -18.12 73.15
CA VAL A 19 -32.59 -17.95 71.69
C VAL A 19 -33.21 -19.18 71.04
N ARG A 20 -34.50 -19.10 70.69
CA ARG A 20 -35.18 -20.20 69.98
C ARG A 20 -34.57 -20.38 68.60
N GLY A 21 -34.11 -21.61 68.32
CA GLY A 21 -33.25 -21.92 67.17
C GLY A 21 -33.89 -21.69 65.80
N GLY A 22 -33.04 -21.60 64.77
CA GLY A 22 -33.43 -21.27 63.41
C GLY A 22 -34.42 -22.27 62.80
N THR A 23 -35.54 -21.76 62.29
CA THR A 23 -36.54 -22.55 61.56
C THR A 23 -35.96 -22.99 60.22
N GLY A 24 -35.48 -24.23 60.13
CA GLY A 24 -34.97 -24.79 58.89
C GLY A 24 -36.03 -24.77 57.79
N LEU A 25 -35.81 -23.98 56.73
CA LEU A 25 -36.69 -23.88 55.57
C LEU A 25 -36.76 -25.24 54.87
N ARG A 26 -37.86 -25.97 55.09
CA ARG A 26 -38.16 -27.21 54.36
C ARG A 26 -38.54 -26.86 52.93
N THR A 27 -37.59 -26.99 52.01
CA THR A 27 -37.83 -26.89 50.56
C THR A 27 -38.97 -27.79 50.15
N GLN A 28 -40.03 -27.23 49.57
CA GLN A 28 -41.16 -28.00 49.08
C GLN A 28 -40.73 -28.75 47.82
N ARG A 29 -41.31 -29.94 47.56
CA ARG A 29 -40.99 -30.71 46.34
C ARG A 29 -41.27 -29.91 45.06
N VAL A 30 -42.21 -28.96 45.12
CA VAL A 30 -42.53 -28.02 44.04
C VAL A 30 -41.35 -27.06 43.79
N ASP A 31 -40.73 -26.51 44.83
CA ASP A 31 -39.59 -25.59 44.68
C ASP A 31 -38.42 -26.25 43.96
N MET A 32 -38.12 -27.51 44.31
CA MET A 32 -37.03 -28.28 43.67
C MET A 32 -37.29 -28.53 42.18
N VAL A 33 -38.54 -28.82 41.79
CA VAL A 33 -38.93 -28.99 40.37
C VAL A 33 -38.94 -27.64 39.65
N ALA A 34 -39.47 -26.58 40.27
CA ALA A 34 -39.49 -25.24 39.70
C ALA A 34 -38.08 -24.68 39.48
N SER A 35 -37.17 -24.82 40.46
CA SER A 35 -35.77 -24.40 40.32
C SER A 35 -35.03 -25.20 39.26
N LEU A 36 -35.31 -26.50 39.12
CA LEU A 36 -34.72 -27.34 38.08
C LEU A 36 -35.18 -26.93 36.68
N LEU A 37 -36.48 -26.65 36.51
CA LEU A 37 -37.05 -26.18 35.24
C LEU A 37 -36.50 -24.80 34.84
N MET A 38 -36.42 -23.86 35.80
CA MET A 38 -35.85 -22.53 35.56
C MET A 38 -34.35 -22.60 35.23
N ALA A 39 -33.58 -23.44 35.92
CA ALA A 39 -32.17 -23.68 35.61
C ALA A 39 -32.00 -24.28 34.21
N GLY A 40 -32.80 -25.28 33.83
CA GLY A 40 -32.78 -25.86 32.49
C GLY A 40 -33.11 -24.85 31.39
N LEU A 41 -34.10 -23.98 31.62
CA LEU A 41 -34.48 -22.92 30.68
C LEU A 41 -33.38 -21.86 30.52
N VAL A 42 -32.71 -21.46 31.62
CA VAL A 42 -31.56 -20.54 31.58
C VAL A 42 -30.36 -21.15 30.84
N VAL A 43 -30.03 -22.43 31.10
CA VAL A 43 -28.94 -23.13 30.39
C VAL A 43 -29.23 -23.26 28.90
N LEU A 44 -30.48 -23.62 28.53
CA LEU A 44 -30.89 -23.70 27.12
C LEU A 44 -30.82 -22.32 26.44
N GLY A 45 -31.30 -21.27 27.11
CA GLY A 45 -31.21 -19.88 26.62
C GLY A 45 -29.77 -19.41 26.42
N MET A 46 -28.87 -19.74 27.35
CA MET A 46 -27.44 -19.44 27.24
C MET A 46 -26.78 -20.19 26.06
N LEU A 47 -27.15 -21.46 25.84
CA LEU A 47 -26.65 -22.25 24.71
C LEU A 47 -27.11 -21.66 23.37
N VAL A 48 -28.40 -21.31 23.23
CA VAL A 48 -28.93 -20.65 22.03
C VAL A 48 -28.28 -19.28 21.82
N PHE A 49 -28.04 -18.50 22.88
CA PHE A 49 -27.34 -17.22 22.79
C PHE A 49 -25.88 -17.37 22.33
N LEU A 50 -25.15 -18.38 22.83
CA LEU A 50 -23.80 -18.68 22.36
C LEU A 50 -23.77 -19.12 20.89
N LEU A 51 -24.73 -19.95 20.45
CA LEU A 51 -24.88 -20.29 19.03
C LEU A 51 -25.21 -19.07 18.17
N LEU A 52 -26.04 -18.15 18.66
CA LEU A 52 -26.35 -16.89 17.98
C LEU A 52 -25.12 -15.98 17.88
N LEU A 53 -24.26 -15.91 18.91
CA LEU A 53 -22.99 -15.19 18.83
C LEU A 53 -22.03 -15.83 17.81
N VAL A 54 -21.90 -17.15 17.80
CA VAL A 54 -21.07 -17.87 16.80
C VAL A 54 -21.59 -17.59 15.38
N TRP A 55 -22.90 -17.75 15.17
CA TRP A 55 -23.55 -17.45 13.89
C TRP A 55 -23.36 -15.99 13.47
N LEU A 56 -23.46 -15.04 14.39
CA LEU A 56 -23.21 -13.62 14.12
C LEU A 56 -21.74 -13.37 13.72
N THR A 57 -20.78 -13.98 14.42
CA THR A 57 -19.34 -13.86 14.05
C THR A 57 -19.00 -14.53 12.72
N GLN A 58 -19.74 -15.56 12.31
CA GLN A 58 -19.57 -16.23 11.01
C GLN A 58 -20.25 -15.48 9.86
N THR A 59 -21.45 -14.92 10.09
CA THR A 59 -22.19 -14.16 9.06
C THR A 59 -21.65 -12.75 8.87
N PHE A 60 -21.04 -12.16 9.90
CA PHE A 60 -20.43 -10.83 9.82
C PHE A 60 -18.93 -10.87 9.47
N THR A 61 -18.42 -11.98 8.91
CA THR A 61 -17.11 -11.95 8.23
C THR A 61 -17.25 -11.15 6.95
N TRP A 62 -16.67 -9.95 6.89
CA TRP A 62 -16.38 -9.31 5.61
C TRP A 62 -15.45 -10.23 4.80
N SER A 63 -16.01 -10.96 3.83
CA SER A 63 -15.18 -11.54 2.78
C SER A 63 -14.42 -10.41 2.11
N PRO A 64 -13.09 -10.54 1.91
CA PRO A 64 -12.41 -9.77 0.88
C PRO A 64 -13.22 -9.93 -0.42
N GLY A 65 -13.45 -8.83 -1.12
CA GLY A 65 -14.26 -8.82 -2.33
C GLY A 65 -13.71 -9.82 -3.35
N GLU A 66 -14.60 -10.56 -4.00
CA GLU A 66 -14.22 -11.56 -4.99
C GLU A 66 -13.36 -10.92 -6.09
N LEU A 67 -12.28 -11.60 -6.48
CA LEU A 67 -11.21 -11.07 -7.32
C LEU A 67 -11.63 -10.97 -8.79
N ILE A 68 -12.57 -10.06 -9.08
CA ILE A 68 -12.78 -9.53 -10.42
C ILE A 68 -11.56 -8.66 -10.75
N ILE A 69 -10.54 -9.30 -11.31
CA ILE A 69 -9.48 -8.62 -12.04
C ILE A 69 -10.15 -8.09 -13.32
N GLU A 70 -10.54 -6.81 -13.31
CA GLU A 70 -11.08 -6.16 -14.50
C GLU A 70 -9.93 -6.03 -15.50
N GLU A 71 -10.03 -6.72 -16.64
CA GLU A 71 -9.05 -6.64 -17.73
C GLU A 71 -9.13 -5.24 -18.35
N GLU A 72 -8.36 -4.29 -17.81
CA GLU A 72 -8.32 -2.88 -18.22
C GLU A 72 -8.08 -2.78 -19.73
N ARG A 73 -9.14 -2.51 -20.49
CA ARG A 73 -9.11 -2.26 -21.93
C ARG A 73 -8.54 -0.87 -22.21
N ILE A 74 -7.24 -0.71 -21.96
CA ILE A 74 -6.49 0.54 -22.14
C ILE A 74 -6.61 1.03 -23.59
N ALA A 75 -7.01 2.29 -23.79
CA ALA A 75 -6.96 2.92 -25.11
C ALA A 75 -5.53 2.90 -25.68
N GLY A 76 -5.35 2.29 -26.86
CA GLY A 76 -4.06 2.24 -27.55
C GLY A 76 -3.59 3.65 -27.96
N ARG A 77 -2.46 4.11 -27.39
CA ARG A 77 -1.78 5.41 -27.60
C ARG A 77 -2.72 6.55 -28.08
N GLY A 78 -3.74 6.81 -27.26
CA GLY A 78 -4.68 7.91 -27.48
C GLY A 78 -4.17 9.26 -26.97
N ASP A 79 -5.10 10.20 -26.82
CA ASP A 79 -4.84 11.56 -26.33
C ASP A 79 -4.31 11.58 -24.88
N HIS A 80 -3.45 12.55 -24.57
CA HIS A 80 -2.63 12.51 -23.35
C HIS A 80 -3.39 12.97 -22.10
N ALA A 81 -3.11 12.35 -20.96
CA ALA A 81 -3.60 12.82 -19.66
C ALA A 81 -2.95 14.18 -19.31
N GLU A 82 -3.77 15.23 -19.25
CA GLU A 82 -3.33 16.62 -19.03
C GLU A 82 -2.57 16.79 -17.71
N GLY A 83 -1.51 17.60 -17.72
CA GLY A 83 -0.66 17.87 -16.55
C GLY A 83 0.56 16.97 -16.36
N PHE A 84 0.90 16.08 -17.30
CA PHE A 84 2.15 15.29 -17.28
C PHE A 84 2.87 15.30 -18.64
N GLU A 85 4.10 15.83 -18.64
CA GLU A 85 5.04 15.69 -19.76
C GLU A 85 5.58 14.25 -19.83
N ARG A 86 5.75 13.72 -21.05
CA ARG A 86 6.06 12.29 -21.27
C ARG A 86 7.42 11.99 -21.88
N ASP A 87 8.13 12.98 -22.38
CA ASP A 87 9.39 12.78 -23.09
C ASP A 87 10.56 13.51 -22.45
N ILE A 88 11.63 12.73 -22.28
CA ILE A 88 12.98 13.24 -22.52
C ILE A 88 13.07 13.37 -24.04
N GLU A 89 13.37 14.56 -24.54
CA GLU A 89 13.64 14.74 -25.96
C GLU A 89 14.85 13.85 -26.34
N PRO A 90 14.72 12.90 -27.28
CA PRO A 90 15.87 12.11 -27.71
C PRO A 90 16.87 13.09 -28.35
N PRO A 91 18.16 13.09 -27.92
CA PRO A 91 19.12 14.08 -28.41
C PRO A 91 19.15 14.05 -29.92
N GLY A 92 18.95 15.23 -30.53
CA GLY A 92 18.87 15.38 -31.97
C GLY A 92 20.15 14.85 -32.62
N ALA A 93 20.05 14.29 -33.82
CA ALA A 93 21.21 13.76 -34.55
C ALA A 93 22.23 14.83 -35.01
N GLU A 94 22.08 16.05 -34.51
CA GLU A 94 22.93 17.23 -34.75
C GLU A 94 23.72 17.63 -33.48
N GLU A 95 23.37 17.12 -32.29
CA GLU A 95 24.18 17.25 -31.04
C GLU A 95 25.27 16.17 -30.93
N VAL A 96 25.76 15.66 -32.07
CA VAL A 96 26.97 14.85 -32.11
C VAL A 96 28.17 15.80 -32.25
N GLU A 97 28.39 16.64 -31.24
CA GLU A 97 29.65 17.38 -31.14
C GLU A 97 30.81 16.38 -31.13
N GLU A 98 31.74 16.57 -32.05
CA GLU A 98 32.92 15.74 -32.16
C GLU A 98 33.76 15.94 -30.89
N LEU A 99 33.96 14.87 -30.11
CA LEU A 99 34.62 14.89 -28.80
C LEU A 99 36.13 15.21 -28.94
N VAL A 100 36.42 16.49 -29.18
CA VAL A 100 37.75 17.07 -29.06
C VAL A 100 38.07 17.14 -27.57
N GLU A 101 38.97 16.26 -27.10
CA GLU A 101 39.38 16.21 -25.70
C GLU A 101 39.98 17.56 -25.26
N PRO A 102 39.33 18.33 -24.34
CA PRO A 102 39.87 19.60 -23.89
C PRO A 102 41.11 19.36 -23.03
N THR A 103 42.14 20.17 -23.23
CA THR A 103 43.39 19.99 -22.49
C THR A 103 43.20 20.38 -21.01
N LEU A 104 43.83 19.62 -20.10
CA LEU A 104 43.61 19.66 -18.65
C LEU A 104 43.80 21.02 -17.96
N GLN A 105 44.33 22.02 -18.67
CA GLN A 105 44.46 23.40 -18.21
C GLN A 105 43.10 24.13 -18.11
N GLU A 106 42.22 23.99 -19.10
CA GLU A 106 40.95 24.75 -19.15
C GLU A 106 39.95 24.30 -18.07
N SER A 107 40.01 23.02 -17.68
CA SER A 107 39.12 22.45 -16.65
C SER A 107 39.31 23.07 -15.25
N LEU A 108 40.46 23.69 -14.96
CA LEU A 108 40.71 24.32 -13.66
C LEU A 108 40.17 25.75 -13.56
N GLU A 109 40.06 26.45 -14.68
CA GLU A 109 39.54 27.82 -14.73
C GLU A 109 38.01 27.80 -14.54
N ALA A 110 37.31 26.91 -15.27
CA ALA A 110 35.86 26.72 -15.18
C ALA A 110 35.35 26.34 -13.76
N VAL A 111 36.12 25.56 -13.00
CA VAL A 111 35.76 25.17 -11.61
C VAL A 111 35.77 26.39 -10.66
N THR A 112 36.57 27.41 -10.95
CA THR A 112 36.68 28.61 -10.11
C THR A 112 35.47 29.53 -10.27
N GLU A 113 34.94 29.67 -11.49
CA GLU A 113 33.76 30.50 -11.76
C GLU A 113 32.46 29.85 -11.23
N ALA A 114 32.34 28.52 -11.38
CA ALA A 114 31.21 27.75 -10.83
C ALA A 114 31.02 27.93 -9.31
N ALA A 115 32.11 28.03 -8.55
CA ALA A 115 32.07 28.26 -7.11
C ALA A 115 31.49 29.63 -6.70
N THR A 116 31.58 30.64 -7.60
CA THR A 116 31.11 32.01 -7.33
C THR A 116 29.60 32.14 -7.59
N SER A 117 29.08 31.44 -8.60
CA SER A 117 27.65 31.45 -8.95
C SER A 117 26.73 30.94 -7.83
N VAL A 118 27.15 29.89 -7.11
CA VAL A 118 26.35 29.24 -6.04
C VAL A 118 26.07 30.17 -4.86
N ALA A 119 26.94 31.15 -4.59
CA ALA A 119 26.70 32.13 -3.53
C ALA A 119 25.59 33.13 -3.88
N ALA A 120 25.41 33.46 -5.17
CA ALA A 120 24.40 34.40 -5.65
C ALA A 120 23.01 33.76 -5.80
N SER A 121 22.95 32.45 -6.13
CA SER A 121 21.66 31.76 -6.29
C SER A 121 20.97 31.43 -4.97
N LEU A 122 21.70 31.31 -3.86
CA LEU A 122 21.12 30.99 -2.54
C LEU A 122 20.30 32.15 -1.93
N ASP A 123 20.71 33.40 -2.16
CA ASP A 123 20.03 34.59 -1.60
C ASP A 123 18.69 34.90 -2.33
N ALA A 124 18.53 34.41 -3.56
CA ALA A 124 17.34 34.62 -4.38
C ALA A 124 16.18 33.65 -4.05
N VAL A 125 16.45 32.48 -3.46
CA VAL A 125 15.47 31.39 -3.29
C VAL A 125 14.44 31.66 -2.17
N ASP A 126 14.80 32.45 -1.16
CA ASP A 126 13.97 32.64 0.05
C ASP A 126 12.86 33.71 -0.12
N SER A 127 12.78 34.38 -1.29
CA SER A 127 11.84 35.49 -1.54
C SER A 127 10.59 35.14 -2.38
N ASP A 128 10.62 34.08 -3.18
CA ASP A 128 9.59 33.83 -4.23
C ASP A 128 8.48 32.82 -3.84
N SER A 129 8.43 32.42 -2.56
CA SER A 129 7.54 31.35 -2.06
C SER A 129 6.05 31.75 -1.86
N ALA A 130 5.52 32.72 -2.62
CA ALA A 130 4.28 33.43 -2.23
C ALA A 130 3.27 33.86 -3.33
N SER A 131 3.28 33.29 -4.55
CA SER A 131 2.17 33.53 -5.52
C SER A 131 1.92 32.43 -6.56
N ASP A 132 0.71 32.47 -7.14
CA ASP A 132 0.26 31.88 -8.41
C ASP A 132 0.17 30.34 -8.58
N SER A 133 -0.78 29.75 -7.86
CA SER A 133 -1.27 28.38 -8.07
C SER A 133 -2.25 28.25 -9.26
N SER A 134 -1.78 28.30 -10.52
CA SER A 134 -2.61 27.92 -11.69
C SER A 134 -1.82 27.45 -12.94
N GLY A 135 -0.87 26.53 -12.77
CA GLY A 135 -0.14 25.92 -13.89
C GLY A 135 -0.88 24.74 -14.54
N SER A 136 -1.65 24.98 -15.62
CA SER A 136 -2.18 23.90 -16.46
C SER A 136 -1.09 23.37 -17.39
N GLY A 137 -0.28 22.42 -16.90
CA GLY A 137 0.82 21.82 -17.65
C GLY A 137 0.34 21.22 -18.97
N ARG A 138 0.83 21.77 -20.10
CA ARG A 138 0.55 21.22 -21.43
C ARG A 138 1.17 19.84 -21.54
N GLY A 139 0.39 18.88 -22.03
CA GLY A 139 0.89 17.52 -22.27
C GLY A 139 1.91 17.47 -23.41
N ASP A 140 2.40 16.26 -23.65
CA ASP A 140 3.25 15.88 -24.79
C ASP A 140 2.82 16.61 -26.10
N SER A 141 3.78 17.24 -26.77
CA SER A 141 3.55 18.02 -27.99
C SER A 141 3.54 17.17 -29.27
N ARG A 142 3.66 15.85 -29.16
CA ARG A 142 3.53 14.93 -30.30
C ARG A 142 2.08 14.84 -30.80
N PRO A 143 1.86 14.63 -32.11
CA PRO A 143 0.51 14.44 -32.64
C PRO A 143 -0.17 13.23 -31.97
N PRO A 144 -1.43 13.34 -31.52
CA PRO A 144 -2.17 12.23 -30.95
C PRO A 144 -2.18 11.01 -31.88
N GLY A 145 -1.97 9.82 -31.32
CA GLY A 145 -2.10 8.59 -32.07
C GLY A 145 -3.55 8.35 -32.51
N PRO A 146 -3.79 7.49 -33.52
CA PRO A 146 -5.14 7.08 -33.87
C PRO A 146 -5.81 6.44 -32.66
N LEU A 147 -6.98 6.97 -32.27
CA LEU A 147 -7.72 6.57 -31.08
C LEU A 147 -7.93 5.05 -31.04
N GLY A 148 -7.24 4.37 -30.11
CA GLY A 148 -7.46 2.95 -29.86
C GLY A 148 -8.80 2.70 -29.19
N GLU A 149 -9.46 1.59 -29.55
CA GLU A 149 -10.76 1.14 -29.02
C GLU A 149 -10.63 0.65 -27.56
N GLY A 150 -10.52 1.59 -26.63
CA GLY A 150 -10.38 1.32 -25.20
C GLY A 150 -10.78 2.52 -24.34
N ASP A 151 -10.83 2.28 -23.03
CA ASP A 151 -11.19 3.27 -22.04
C ASP A 151 -10.08 4.31 -21.81
N ASP A 152 -10.49 5.56 -21.55
CA ASP A 152 -9.64 6.59 -20.96
C ASP A 152 -9.25 6.20 -19.51
N ILE A 153 -8.20 5.40 -19.39
CA ILE A 153 -7.57 4.93 -18.14
C ILE A 153 -6.06 5.06 -18.28
N VAL A 154 -5.40 5.74 -17.34
CA VAL A 154 -3.93 5.72 -17.23
C VAL A 154 -3.51 4.30 -16.84
N PRO A 155 -2.69 3.58 -17.63
CA PRO A 155 -2.42 2.15 -17.43
C PRO A 155 -1.54 1.89 -16.19
N ARG A 156 -1.69 0.71 -15.57
CA ARG A 156 -1.01 0.33 -14.29
C ARG A 156 0.50 0.63 -14.25
N PHE A 157 1.24 0.33 -15.32
CA PHE A 157 2.70 0.57 -15.43
C PHE A 157 3.11 2.05 -15.41
N GLU A 158 2.13 2.95 -15.56
CA GLU A 158 2.30 4.40 -15.58
C GLU A 158 1.59 5.06 -14.38
N ARG A 159 0.38 4.60 -14.07
CA ARG A 159 -0.44 5.03 -12.93
C ARG A 159 0.25 4.75 -11.60
N TRP A 160 0.92 3.61 -11.45
CA TRP A 160 1.51 3.19 -10.18
C TRP A 160 2.96 3.70 -9.99
N ASP A 161 3.34 3.93 -8.73
CA ASP A 161 4.71 4.14 -8.26
C ASP A 161 4.92 3.36 -6.97
N LEU A 162 6.05 2.66 -6.82
CA LEU A 162 6.33 1.71 -5.75
C LEU A 162 7.54 2.16 -4.93
N LYS A 163 7.29 2.84 -3.81
CA LYS A 163 8.33 3.33 -2.91
C LYS A 163 8.67 2.28 -1.86
N PHE A 164 9.97 2.02 -1.68
CA PHE A 164 10.48 1.02 -0.75
C PHE A 164 11.28 1.71 0.37
N LEU A 165 10.79 1.68 1.61
CA LEU A 165 11.47 2.28 2.77
C LEU A 165 12.56 1.35 3.33
N ALA A 166 13.53 0.99 2.50
CA ALA A 166 14.63 0.09 2.86
C ALA A 166 15.92 0.85 3.17
N LYS A 167 16.35 0.86 4.45
CA LYS A 167 17.63 1.44 4.88
C LYS A 167 18.79 0.49 4.59
N GLY A 168 19.12 0.32 3.30
CA GLY A 168 20.24 -0.48 2.81
C GLY A 168 19.85 -1.78 2.10
N LYS A 169 20.82 -2.43 1.44
CA LYS A 169 20.62 -3.61 0.58
C LYS A 169 19.95 -4.81 1.28
N ALA A 170 20.30 -5.09 2.53
CA ALA A 170 19.78 -6.26 3.26
C ALA A 170 18.26 -6.19 3.55
N PRO A 171 17.71 -5.13 4.18
CA PRO A 171 16.26 -4.98 4.31
C PRO A 171 15.56 -4.78 2.96
N TYR A 172 16.26 -4.30 1.93
CA TYR A 172 15.69 -4.20 0.58
C TYR A 172 15.47 -5.57 -0.06
N ALA A 173 16.47 -6.45 0.00
CA ALA A 173 16.35 -7.85 -0.42
C ALA A 173 15.21 -8.59 0.32
N GLN A 174 15.04 -8.32 1.63
CA GLN A 174 13.92 -8.88 2.41
C GLN A 174 12.55 -8.42 1.89
N GLN A 175 12.40 -7.15 1.50
CA GLN A 175 11.16 -6.64 0.89
C GLN A 175 10.91 -7.29 -0.49
N LEU A 176 11.92 -7.34 -1.37
CA LEU A 176 11.79 -7.95 -2.69
C LEU A 176 11.38 -9.43 -2.60
N ASP A 177 12.01 -10.21 -1.73
CA ASP A 177 11.72 -11.63 -1.54
C ASP A 177 10.34 -11.88 -0.91
N PHE A 178 9.97 -11.09 0.11
CA PHE A 178 8.64 -11.17 0.73
C PHE A 178 7.52 -10.92 -0.29
N TYR A 179 7.70 -9.92 -1.14
CA TYR A 179 6.76 -9.60 -2.23
C TYR A 179 6.91 -10.49 -3.47
N GLN A 180 7.87 -11.43 -3.48
CA GLN A 180 8.19 -12.31 -4.62
C GLN A 180 8.48 -11.55 -5.93
N ILE A 181 9.08 -10.35 -5.81
CA ILE A 181 9.48 -9.53 -6.96
C ILE A 181 10.78 -10.09 -7.54
N GLU A 182 10.75 -10.47 -8.81
CA GLU A 182 11.96 -10.85 -9.54
C GLU A 182 12.64 -9.59 -10.09
N LEU A 183 13.96 -9.51 -9.94
CA LEU A 183 14.77 -8.55 -10.70
C LEU A 183 15.18 -9.19 -12.02
N ALA A 184 15.35 -8.40 -13.07
CA ALA A 184 15.85 -8.89 -14.35
C ALA A 184 16.75 -7.88 -15.07
N SER A 185 17.55 -8.39 -15.99
CA SER A 185 18.50 -7.65 -16.81
C SER A 185 18.23 -7.92 -18.30
N ILE A 186 18.12 -6.88 -19.14
CA ILE A 186 17.86 -7.00 -20.60
C ILE A 186 18.75 -6.08 -21.45
N GLY A 187 18.92 -6.43 -22.73
CA GLY A 187 19.70 -5.63 -23.68
C GLY A 187 21.20 -5.91 -23.63
N GLY A 188 22.04 -4.90 -23.89
CA GLY A 188 23.50 -5.06 -23.90
C GLY A 188 24.02 -6.08 -24.92
N GLY A 189 23.33 -6.22 -26.06
CA GLY A 189 23.58 -7.24 -27.09
C GLY A 189 23.03 -8.64 -26.77
N VAL A 190 22.51 -8.88 -25.56
CA VAL A 190 21.97 -10.17 -25.14
C VAL A 190 20.47 -10.26 -25.48
N LYS A 191 20.07 -11.39 -26.11
CA LYS A 191 18.68 -11.65 -26.55
C LYS A 191 17.81 -12.37 -25.50
N THR A 192 18.41 -12.82 -24.39
CA THR A 192 17.68 -13.37 -23.24
C THR A 192 17.36 -12.29 -22.21
N VAL A 193 16.26 -12.49 -21.49
CA VAL A 193 16.02 -11.85 -20.20
C VAL A 193 16.65 -12.74 -19.14
N ASP A 194 17.54 -12.17 -18.34
CA ASP A 194 18.21 -12.90 -17.26
C ASP A 194 17.67 -12.37 -15.93
N TYR A 195 16.99 -13.24 -15.18
CA TYR A 195 16.24 -12.93 -13.95
C TYR A 195 17.01 -13.41 -12.72
N ALA A 196 16.72 -12.79 -11.57
CA ALA A 196 17.12 -13.24 -10.24
C ALA A 196 15.98 -13.12 -9.23
N SER A 197 16.01 -13.98 -8.21
CA SER A 197 15.07 -14.01 -7.08
C SER A 197 15.75 -14.63 -5.84
N ARG A 198 15.09 -14.60 -4.67
CA ARG A 198 15.59 -15.19 -3.40
C ARG A 198 16.90 -14.56 -2.94
N PHE A 199 16.90 -13.22 -2.95
CA PHE A 199 18.03 -12.36 -2.62
C PHE A 199 18.53 -12.52 -1.18
N THR A 200 17.70 -13.05 -0.29
CA THR A 200 18.03 -13.42 1.08
C THR A 200 18.49 -14.88 1.14
N GLY A 201 19.78 -15.09 1.47
CA GLY A 201 20.39 -16.41 1.57
C GLY A 201 21.08 -16.84 0.27
N SER A 202 20.37 -17.52 -0.63
CA SER A 202 20.95 -18.12 -1.84
C SER A 202 20.19 -17.65 -3.09
N PRO A 203 20.64 -16.56 -3.76
CA PRO A 203 19.99 -16.04 -4.94
C PRO A 203 19.91 -17.09 -6.06
N GLN A 204 18.74 -17.19 -6.68
CA GLN A 204 18.50 -18.06 -7.82
C GLN A 204 18.32 -17.24 -9.08
N SER A 205 19.19 -17.47 -10.07
CA SER A 205 19.08 -16.89 -11.40
C SER A 205 18.50 -17.87 -12.42
N ARG A 206 17.80 -17.32 -13.42
CA ARG A 206 17.24 -18.05 -14.56
C ARG A 206 17.34 -17.19 -15.82
N SER A 207 17.49 -17.79 -17.00
CA SER A 207 17.42 -17.08 -18.28
C SER A 207 16.17 -17.51 -19.05
N GLY A 208 15.56 -16.57 -19.78
CA GLY A 208 14.37 -16.81 -20.59
C GLY A 208 14.36 -15.99 -21.88
N SER A 209 13.45 -16.34 -22.79
CA SER A 209 13.22 -15.59 -24.03
C SER A 209 12.33 -14.38 -23.77
N SER A 210 12.71 -13.20 -24.26
CA SER A 210 11.85 -12.00 -24.21
C SER A 210 10.51 -12.22 -24.92
N ALA A 211 10.48 -13.08 -25.94
CA ALA A 211 9.26 -13.42 -26.66
C ALA A 211 8.29 -14.29 -25.85
N ASP A 212 8.77 -14.98 -24.80
CA ASP A 212 7.91 -15.78 -23.91
C ASP A 212 7.44 -14.96 -22.71
N GLU A 213 8.30 -14.12 -22.12
CA GLU A 213 7.86 -13.19 -21.05
C GLU A 213 6.79 -12.21 -21.58
N ASN A 214 6.95 -11.70 -22.81
CA ASN A 214 5.93 -10.85 -23.45
C ASN A 214 4.57 -11.54 -23.60
N LYS A 215 4.50 -12.87 -23.73
CA LYS A 215 3.22 -13.63 -23.75
C LYS A 215 2.58 -13.71 -22.37
N THR A 216 3.36 -13.61 -21.28
CA THR A 216 2.83 -13.69 -19.92
C THR A 216 2.16 -12.41 -19.44
N GLY A 217 2.36 -11.27 -20.13
CA GLY A 217 1.70 -10.00 -19.79
C GLY A 217 1.94 -9.53 -18.35
N ARG A 218 3.12 -9.85 -17.79
CA ARG A 218 3.47 -9.46 -16.42
C ARG A 218 3.77 -7.97 -16.34
N LEU A 219 3.18 -7.30 -15.36
CA LEU A 219 3.51 -5.93 -15.01
C LEU A 219 4.99 -5.85 -14.61
N TYR A 220 5.72 -4.91 -15.20
CA TYR A 220 7.11 -4.63 -14.85
C TYR A 220 7.34 -3.14 -14.66
N PHE A 221 8.32 -2.80 -13.83
CA PHE A 221 8.79 -1.43 -13.63
C PHE A 221 10.27 -1.32 -13.99
N MET A 222 10.67 -0.15 -14.46
CA MET A 222 12.05 0.21 -14.79
C MET A 222 12.41 1.54 -14.13
N TRP A 223 13.69 1.72 -13.80
CA TRP A 223 14.18 2.95 -13.19
C TRP A 223 14.18 4.11 -14.19
N ARG A 224 13.37 5.14 -13.93
CA ARG A 224 13.33 6.38 -14.73
C ARG A 224 14.37 7.43 -14.32
N GLN A 225 14.91 7.30 -13.11
CA GLN A 225 15.90 8.21 -12.50
C GLN A 225 16.97 7.37 -11.79
N GLU A 226 18.15 7.94 -11.56
CA GLU A 226 19.14 7.32 -10.66
C GLU A 226 18.64 7.35 -9.22
N ASN A 227 18.85 6.24 -8.50
CA ASN A 227 18.34 6.03 -7.15
C ASN A 227 19.23 4.98 -6.46
N PRO A 228 19.62 5.13 -5.17
CA PRO A 228 20.43 4.13 -4.46
C PRO A 228 19.87 2.69 -4.48
N LEU A 229 18.56 2.53 -4.63
CA LEU A 229 17.91 1.21 -4.78
C LEU A 229 18.24 0.53 -6.12
N LYS A 230 18.55 1.29 -7.18
CA LYS A 230 19.02 0.77 -8.48
C LYS A 230 20.44 0.19 -8.37
N ASP A 231 21.29 0.80 -7.54
CA ASP A 231 22.62 0.23 -7.23
C ASP A 231 22.50 -1.03 -6.37
N PHE A 232 21.52 -1.09 -5.47
CA PHE A 232 21.21 -2.34 -4.75
C PHE A 232 20.70 -3.42 -5.71
N ASP A 233 19.79 -3.11 -6.64
CA ASP A 233 19.37 -4.07 -7.67
C ASP A 233 20.55 -4.59 -8.48
N ARG A 234 21.47 -3.70 -8.89
CA ARG A 234 22.66 -4.06 -9.65
C ARG A 234 23.51 -5.07 -8.88
N GLN A 235 23.81 -4.77 -7.62
CA GLN A 235 24.56 -5.66 -6.73
C GLN A 235 23.84 -6.98 -6.44
N LEU A 236 22.51 -6.98 -6.34
CA LEU A 236 21.71 -8.19 -6.11
C LEU A 236 21.67 -9.11 -7.33
N LEU A 237 21.55 -8.55 -8.53
CA LEU A 237 21.68 -9.27 -9.80
C LEU A 237 23.09 -9.86 -9.97
N GLU A 238 24.14 -9.07 -9.69
CA GLU A 238 25.53 -9.52 -9.73
C GLU A 238 25.82 -10.64 -8.72
N THR A 239 25.24 -10.56 -7.51
CA THR A 239 25.34 -11.63 -6.49
C THR A 239 24.65 -12.93 -6.96
N ALA A 240 23.64 -12.83 -7.82
CA ALA A 240 22.99 -13.97 -8.47
C ALA A 240 23.70 -14.45 -9.76
N GLY A 241 24.85 -13.88 -10.11
CA GLY A 241 25.60 -14.19 -11.33
C GLY A 241 25.02 -13.58 -12.61
N VAL A 242 24.04 -12.68 -12.52
CA VAL A 242 23.42 -12.01 -13.68
C VAL A 242 24.25 -10.80 -14.09
N ARG A 243 24.62 -10.71 -15.38
CA ARG A 243 25.32 -9.54 -15.94
C ARG A 243 24.40 -8.33 -16.00
N THR A 244 24.89 -7.20 -15.50
CA THR A 244 24.21 -5.90 -15.39
C THR A 244 24.81 -4.82 -16.31
N GLN A 245 26.12 -4.86 -16.55
CA GLN A 245 26.84 -3.82 -17.28
C GLN A 245 26.35 -3.70 -18.74
N GLY A 246 25.92 -2.50 -19.11
CA GLY A 246 25.34 -2.19 -20.43
C GLY A 246 23.92 -2.70 -20.64
N ARG A 247 23.21 -3.07 -19.56
CA ARG A 247 21.87 -3.69 -19.60
C ARG A 247 20.88 -2.90 -18.74
N GLN A 248 19.62 -2.91 -19.15
CA GLN A 248 18.53 -2.27 -18.40
C GLN A 248 18.01 -3.21 -17.32
N ILE A 249 17.77 -2.66 -16.12
CA ILE A 249 17.25 -3.38 -14.96
C ILE A 249 15.73 -3.22 -14.89
N LEU A 250 15.02 -4.34 -14.82
CA LEU A 250 13.57 -4.43 -14.66
C LEU A 250 13.20 -5.08 -13.32
N LYS A 251 12.02 -4.73 -12.81
CA LYS A 251 11.35 -5.37 -11.66
C LYS A 251 10.06 -6.02 -12.15
N PHE A 252 9.98 -7.34 -12.13
CA PHE A 252 8.78 -8.08 -12.52
C PHE A 252 7.88 -8.34 -11.33
N ILE A 253 6.63 -7.88 -11.43
CA ILE A 253 5.60 -8.02 -10.41
C ILE A 253 4.92 -9.39 -10.57
N PRO A 254 4.74 -10.18 -9.50
CA PRO A 254 3.90 -11.38 -9.53
C PRO A 254 2.41 -10.98 -9.50
N LYS A 255 1.55 -11.74 -10.18
CA LYS A 255 0.11 -11.42 -10.29
C LYS A 255 -0.62 -11.36 -8.93
N SER A 256 -0.12 -12.07 -7.92
CA SER A 256 -0.58 -11.95 -6.52
C SER A 256 -0.37 -10.56 -5.93
N LEU A 257 0.79 -9.95 -6.17
CA LEU A 257 1.09 -8.57 -5.76
C LEU A 257 0.32 -7.56 -6.60
N GLU A 258 0.19 -7.80 -7.91
CA GLU A 258 -0.59 -6.93 -8.81
C GLU A 258 -2.04 -6.79 -8.32
N GLY A 259 -2.72 -7.90 -8.02
CA GLY A 259 -4.08 -7.87 -7.47
C GLY A 259 -4.19 -7.24 -6.08
N ALA A 260 -3.16 -7.36 -5.24
CA ALA A 260 -3.12 -6.72 -3.92
C ALA A 260 -2.97 -5.18 -4.03
N LEU A 261 -2.12 -4.70 -4.95
CA LEU A 261 -1.96 -3.27 -5.25
C LEU A 261 -3.25 -2.69 -5.86
N GLU A 262 -3.89 -3.41 -6.77
CA GLU A 262 -5.18 -3.07 -7.36
C GLU A 262 -6.29 -2.91 -6.30
N GLN A 263 -6.39 -3.85 -5.35
CA GLN A 263 -7.35 -3.72 -4.24
C GLN A 263 -7.05 -2.51 -3.33
N ALA A 264 -5.78 -2.23 -3.05
CA ALA A 264 -5.38 -1.09 -2.23
C ALA A 264 -5.66 0.26 -2.94
N GLU A 265 -5.41 0.35 -4.25
CA GLU A 265 -5.78 1.49 -5.09
C GLU A 265 -7.30 1.73 -5.11
N LYS A 266 -8.07 0.65 -5.34
CA LYS A 266 -9.55 0.68 -5.43
C LYS A 266 -10.18 1.13 -4.11
N ARG A 267 -9.71 0.59 -2.97
CA ARG A 267 -10.15 1.03 -1.64
C ARG A 267 -9.84 2.51 -1.38
N TYR A 268 -8.60 2.95 -1.63
CA TYR A 268 -8.21 4.33 -1.33
C TYR A 268 -9.00 5.34 -2.18
N PHE A 269 -9.27 5.10 -3.47
CA PHE A 269 -10.06 6.07 -4.25
C PHE A 269 -11.53 6.12 -3.82
N LEU A 270 -12.14 4.98 -3.45
CA LEU A 270 -13.49 4.92 -2.92
C LEU A 270 -13.61 5.66 -1.57
N ASP A 271 -12.64 5.47 -0.67
CA ASP A 271 -12.55 6.18 0.62
C ASP A 271 -12.35 7.71 0.45
N LYS A 272 -11.89 8.16 -0.73
CA LYS A 272 -11.80 9.57 -1.13
C LYS A 272 -12.99 10.07 -1.96
N GLY A 273 -14.07 9.29 -2.03
CA GLY A 273 -15.31 9.67 -2.74
C GLY A 273 -15.20 9.67 -4.27
N LYS A 274 -14.22 8.96 -4.84
CA LYS A 274 -14.12 8.74 -6.29
C LYS A 274 -14.91 7.49 -6.68
N THR A 275 -15.49 7.50 -7.88
CA THR A 275 -16.44 6.45 -8.32
C THR A 275 -15.85 5.48 -9.33
N THR A 276 -14.75 5.83 -10.00
CA THR A 276 -14.16 5.02 -11.08
C THR A 276 -12.65 5.20 -11.17
N ILE A 277 -11.96 4.15 -11.61
CA ILE A 277 -10.51 4.18 -11.85
C ILE A 277 -10.10 5.21 -12.92
N LYS A 278 -11.00 5.58 -13.85
CA LYS A 278 -10.74 6.63 -14.86
C LYS A 278 -10.30 7.96 -14.24
N GLN A 279 -10.80 8.26 -13.03
CA GLN A 279 -10.47 9.47 -12.26
C GLN A 279 -9.07 9.44 -11.61
N VAL A 280 -8.37 8.30 -11.59
CA VAL A 280 -7.05 8.15 -10.97
C VAL A 280 -5.96 8.35 -12.02
N ALA A 281 -5.13 9.39 -11.85
CA ALA A 281 -3.99 9.67 -12.72
C ALA A 281 -2.69 9.03 -12.20
N LYS A 282 -2.50 9.05 -10.87
CA LYS A 282 -1.32 8.46 -10.21
C LYS A 282 -1.70 7.87 -8.86
N THR A 283 -1.16 6.69 -8.53
CA THR A 283 -1.21 6.08 -7.21
C THR A 283 0.23 5.79 -6.75
N ILE A 284 0.59 6.30 -5.58
CA ILE A 284 1.88 6.06 -4.96
C ILE A 284 1.68 5.11 -3.79
N PHE A 285 2.30 3.93 -3.87
CA PHE A 285 2.34 2.93 -2.82
C PHE A 285 3.66 3.02 -2.06
N GLU A 286 3.61 2.76 -0.76
CA GLU A 286 4.79 2.70 0.10
C GLU A 286 4.83 1.35 0.83
N SER A 287 5.95 0.63 0.69
CA SER A 287 6.23 -0.57 1.46
C SER A 287 6.54 -0.22 2.91
N ARG A 288 5.71 -0.72 3.83
CA ARG A 288 5.85 -0.55 5.28
C ARG A 288 5.88 -1.91 5.98
N PRO A 289 6.54 -2.04 7.15
CA PRO A 289 6.42 -3.23 7.98
C PRO A 289 4.97 -3.40 8.48
N ALA A 290 4.39 -4.58 8.31
CA ALA A 290 3.03 -4.88 8.75
C ALA A 290 3.00 -5.26 10.24
N ALA A 291 1.88 -4.96 10.92
CA ALA A 291 1.75 -5.19 12.38
C ALA A 291 1.86 -6.67 12.81
N GLY A 292 1.57 -7.62 11.90
CA GLY A 292 1.75 -9.06 12.12
C GLY A 292 3.15 -9.59 11.76
N GLY A 293 4.09 -8.72 11.39
CA GLY A 293 5.34 -9.08 10.73
C GLY A 293 5.19 -9.17 9.20
N GLY A 294 6.32 -9.17 8.50
CA GLY A 294 6.34 -9.00 7.03
C GLY A 294 6.14 -7.55 6.60
N TYR A 295 5.71 -7.34 5.37
CA TYR A 295 5.53 -6.01 4.78
C TYR A 295 4.17 -5.87 4.08
N GLU A 296 3.65 -4.65 3.99
CA GLU A 296 2.43 -4.32 3.26
C GLU A 296 2.65 -3.06 2.41
N PHE A 297 2.03 -2.99 1.24
CA PHE A 297 2.00 -1.76 0.43
C PHE A 297 0.77 -0.97 0.79
N VAL A 298 0.95 0.22 1.37
CA VAL A 298 -0.14 1.17 1.62
C VAL A 298 -0.12 2.28 0.59
N VAL A 299 -1.28 2.72 0.13
CA VAL A 299 -1.39 3.92 -0.70
C VAL A 299 -1.16 5.14 0.18
N ILE A 300 -0.14 5.94 -0.15
CA ILE A 300 0.19 7.17 0.59
C ILE A 300 -0.33 8.44 -0.09
N GLU A 301 -0.40 8.42 -1.42
CA GLU A 301 -0.82 9.55 -2.26
C GLU A 301 -1.57 9.02 -3.48
N GLN A 302 -2.68 9.67 -3.83
CA GLN A 302 -3.31 9.54 -5.14
C GLN A 302 -3.50 10.92 -5.75
N ARG A 303 -3.18 11.03 -7.04
CA ARG A 303 -3.49 12.20 -7.86
C ARG A 303 -4.65 11.84 -8.77
N TYR A 304 -5.63 12.73 -8.81
CA TYR A 304 -6.85 12.56 -9.59
C TYR A 304 -6.86 13.47 -10.80
N ARG A 305 -7.59 13.05 -11.83
CA ARG A 305 -7.87 13.82 -13.04
C ARG A 305 -9.36 13.83 -13.33
N THR A 306 -9.79 14.74 -14.18
CA THR A 306 -11.04 14.62 -14.93
C THR A 306 -10.77 13.68 -16.12
N PRO A 307 -11.45 12.54 -16.25
CA PRO A 307 -11.39 11.75 -17.48
C PRO A 307 -12.15 12.46 -18.61
N LYS A 308 -11.81 12.16 -19.85
CA LYS A 308 -12.60 12.58 -21.02
C LYS A 308 -13.79 11.60 -21.19
N GLU A 309 -14.94 12.12 -21.61
CA GLU A 309 -16.16 11.33 -21.86
C GLU A 309 -16.12 10.64 -23.24
#